data_AF-A0A673AQQ8-F1
#
_entry.id   AF-A0A673AQQ8-F1
#
_cell.length_a   1.000
_cell.length_b   1.000
_cell.length_c   1.000
_cell.angle_alpha   90.00
_cell.angle_beta   90.00
_cell.angle_gamma   90.00
#
_symmetry.space_group_name_H-M   'P 1'
#
loop_
_entity.id
_entity.type
_entity.pdbx_description
1 polymer ?
#
loop_
_entity_poly.entity_id
_entity_poly.type
_entity_poly.pdbx_seq_one_letter_code
_entity_poly.pdbx_strand_id
1 'polypeptide(L)'
;MSIASSFYVAEMAGGVRRKSPGSPSPLWGKLNTLWHDKHLVLFKTEYTLLVVSVLWCLEIGINVWVIRKVAYTEIDWKAYMDEVEGVINGTYDYTQLKGDTGPLVYPAGFVYIFMALYYITSHGVNIRLGQYIFAVFYLITLLLVFRIYYRTKKVPPYVFFFVCCASYRIHSIFVLRLFNDPVAMMLLFAAVNLFIDGYWTLGCGIYSLAVSVKMNVLLFAPGLLFLLLLEFGLMRTIPKLSLCAGIQILLGLPFLLENPVGYVSRAFDLGRQFMFKWTVNWRFLPEWLFLNRYFHLLLLVSHLLILLLFAFRRWKRPGENVLELLKDPSKRKIPAQKNSVDHILFIQSIPRAHYLCTLYVMTLDFRIAMHNMYTYCSVHLLLLCITILFFKSVEYFPDVLILSLNRTSQVVLILFTSNFIGMCFSRSLHYQFYVWYFHTLPYLLWSGGVKKLAHLLRVLILGLIELSWNTYPSTNSSSAALHVCHLIILLCLWLAPPLSSHPETQEDTPVKDKRQ
;
A
#
# COMPACT_ATOMS: atom_id res chain seq x y z
N MET A 1 28.11 9.90 90.44
CA MET A 1 26.83 10.58 90.74
C MET A 1 26.67 11.71 89.73
N SER A 2 25.91 11.54 88.65
CA SER A 2 24.44 11.53 88.52
C SER A 2 23.91 12.91 88.08
N ILE A 3 23.02 12.88 87.08
CA ILE A 3 21.95 13.88 86.75
C ILE A 3 22.43 15.12 85.94
N ALA A 4 22.15 15.28 84.63
CA ALA A 4 20.88 15.53 83.92
C ALA A 4 20.18 16.85 84.36
N SER A 5 19.94 17.86 83.53
CA SER A 5 18.83 17.99 82.56
C SER A 5 18.73 19.49 82.19
N SER A 6 18.73 19.87 80.90
CA SER A 6 17.58 20.20 80.02
C SER A 6 16.96 21.59 80.24
N PHE A 7 16.91 22.45 79.21
CA PHE A 7 15.73 23.26 78.84
C PHE A 7 15.83 23.88 77.41
N TYR A 8 14.93 23.41 76.54
CA TYR A 8 14.19 23.93 75.37
C TYR A 8 14.51 25.29 74.65
N VAL A 9 14.50 25.21 73.28
CA VAL A 9 13.82 26.06 72.24
C VAL A 9 14.29 27.50 72.01
N ALA A 10 14.30 28.10 70.82
CA ALA A 10 14.38 27.76 69.37
C ALA A 10 14.44 29.12 68.64
N GLU A 11 15.21 29.28 67.54
CA GLU A 11 14.85 30.20 66.46
C GLU A 11 15.64 29.94 65.17
N MET A 12 14.98 30.16 64.03
CA MET A 12 15.44 29.87 62.67
C MET A 12 16.16 31.07 62.01
N ALA A 13 17.13 30.80 61.13
CA ALA A 13 17.43 31.65 59.98
C ALA A 13 18.12 30.84 58.86
N GLY A 14 17.55 30.87 57.66
CA GLY A 14 17.92 30.02 56.52
C GLY A 14 19.10 30.54 55.68
N GLY A 15 19.89 29.60 55.15
CA GLY A 15 20.94 29.81 54.15
C GLY A 15 20.62 29.12 52.82
N VAL A 16 20.69 29.90 51.74
CA VAL A 16 20.32 29.56 50.35
C VAL A 16 21.25 28.49 49.74
N ARG A 17 20.67 27.38 49.23
CA ARG A 17 21.37 26.35 48.44
C ARG A 17 21.53 26.77 46.98
N ARG A 18 22.77 26.81 46.46
CA ARG A 18 23.08 26.98 45.03
C ARG A 18 22.48 25.83 44.19
N LYS A 19 21.74 26.15 43.13
CA LYS A 19 21.23 25.20 42.11
C LYS A 19 22.36 24.78 41.16
N SER A 20 22.51 23.47 40.92
CA SER A 20 23.34 22.90 39.86
C SER A 20 22.82 23.27 38.46
N PRO A 21 23.67 23.28 37.40
CA PRO A 21 23.23 23.58 36.06
C PRO A 21 22.25 22.51 35.59
N GLY A 22 21.06 22.94 35.14
CA GLY A 22 20.02 22.03 34.67
C GLY A 22 20.51 21.19 33.50
N SER A 23 20.24 19.88 33.54
CA SER A 23 20.44 19.00 32.40
C SER A 23 19.66 19.54 31.19
N PRO A 24 20.23 19.53 29.97
CA PRO A 24 19.48 19.95 28.79
C PRO A 24 18.23 19.08 28.66
N SER A 25 17.10 19.70 28.31
CA SER A 25 15.83 18.98 28.17
C SER A 25 16.00 17.79 27.20
N PRO A 26 15.32 16.64 27.42
CA PRO A 26 15.41 15.46 26.56
C PRO A 26 15.11 15.77 25.08
N LEU A 27 14.33 16.82 24.83
CA LEU A 27 13.97 17.36 23.53
C LEU A 27 15.14 18.06 22.84
N TRP A 28 15.93 18.85 23.57
CA TRP A 28 17.13 19.51 23.05
C TRP A 28 18.21 18.49 22.69
N GLY A 29 18.36 17.43 23.49
CA GLY A 29 19.26 16.31 23.18
C GLY A 29 18.86 15.59 21.88
N LYS A 30 17.56 15.31 21.68
CA LYS A 30 17.04 14.69 20.45
C LYS A 30 17.17 15.60 19.22
N LEU A 31 16.94 16.90 19.36
CA LEU A 31 17.11 17.86 18.26
C LEU A 31 18.58 17.99 17.87
N ASN A 32 19.49 17.96 18.85
CA ASN A 32 20.92 18.06 18.59
C ASN A 32 21.47 16.79 17.92
N THR A 33 20.99 15.59 18.30
CA THR A 33 21.32 14.35 17.57
C THR A 33 20.72 14.31 16.18
N LEU A 34 19.47 14.77 15.97
CA LEU A 34 18.87 14.90 14.63
C LEU A 34 19.63 15.88 13.73
N TRP A 35 20.16 16.97 14.31
CA TRP A 35 20.99 17.94 13.60
C TRP A 35 22.35 17.35 13.20
N HIS A 36 22.98 16.58 14.09
CA HIS A 36 24.20 15.84 13.78
C HIS A 36 23.98 14.74 12.74
N ASP A 37 22.84 14.02 12.81
CA ASP A 37 22.48 12.92 11.92
C ASP A 37 21.61 13.35 10.72
N LYS A 38 21.55 14.64 10.40
CA LYS A 38 20.67 15.18 9.33
C LYS A 38 20.84 14.47 7.99
N HIS A 39 22.05 14.00 7.68
CA HIS A 39 22.34 13.26 6.46
C HIS A 39 21.73 11.86 6.47
N LEU A 40 21.48 11.24 7.62
CA LEU A 40 20.93 9.89 7.77
C LEU A 40 19.41 9.84 7.70
N VAL A 41 18.71 10.94 7.98
CA VAL A 41 17.24 11.03 7.97
C VAL A 41 16.64 10.58 6.63
N LEU A 42 17.35 10.88 5.54
CA LEU A 42 16.91 10.55 4.19
C LEU A 42 17.24 9.11 3.77
N PHE A 43 18.20 8.44 4.41
CA PHE A 43 18.68 7.13 3.98
C PHE A 43 18.33 5.98 4.92
N LYS A 44 18.27 6.22 6.24
CA LYS A 44 17.95 5.18 7.24
C LYS A 44 16.44 5.00 7.37
N THR A 45 15.98 3.76 7.27
CA THR A 45 14.56 3.40 7.34
C THR A 45 13.93 3.65 8.71
N GLU A 46 14.73 3.86 9.75
CA GLU A 46 14.30 4.27 11.09
C GLU A 46 13.56 5.62 11.09
N TYR A 47 13.96 6.54 10.19
CA TYR A 47 13.32 7.85 10.05
C TYR A 47 12.15 7.86 9.07
N THR A 48 11.73 6.70 8.56
CA THR A 48 10.60 6.58 7.61
C THR A 48 9.38 7.30 8.13
N LEU A 49 8.98 7.05 9.39
CA LEU A 49 7.79 7.65 9.98
C LEU A 49 7.85 9.18 10.01
N LEU A 50 9.01 9.75 10.37
CA LEU A 50 9.22 11.20 10.38
C LEU A 50 9.04 11.80 8.98
N VAL A 51 9.73 11.22 7.99
CA VAL A 51 9.71 11.74 6.61
C VAL A 51 8.32 11.62 5.99
N VAL A 52 7.64 10.48 6.13
CA VAL A 52 6.30 10.30 5.56
C VAL A 52 5.26 11.18 6.23
N SER A 53 5.36 11.45 7.53
CA SER A 53 4.45 12.38 8.22
C SER A 53 4.58 13.80 7.69
N VAL A 54 5.81 14.28 7.48
CA VAL A 54 6.05 15.61 6.88
C VAL A 54 5.51 15.66 5.46
N LEU A 55 5.84 14.66 4.63
CA LEU A 55 5.36 14.60 3.24
C LEU A 55 3.83 14.55 3.16
N TRP A 56 3.19 13.75 4.02
CA TRP A 56 1.72 13.66 4.04
C TRP A 56 1.06 14.99 4.39
N CYS A 57 1.60 15.74 5.35
CA CYS A 57 1.11 17.08 5.67
C CYS A 57 1.30 18.05 4.49
N LEU A 58 2.42 17.97 3.77
CA LEU A 58 2.65 18.79 2.57
C LEU A 58 1.67 18.43 1.45
N GLU A 59 1.35 17.15 1.29
CA GLU A 59 0.40 16.67 0.29
C GLU A 59 -1.01 17.23 0.47
N ILE A 60 -1.45 17.51 1.70
CA ILE A 60 -2.71 18.24 1.94
C ILE A 60 -2.66 19.61 1.24
N GLY A 61 -1.57 20.35 1.45
CA GLY A 61 -1.38 21.67 0.83
C GLY A 61 -1.29 21.60 -0.69
N ILE A 62 -0.56 20.61 -1.22
CA ILE A 62 -0.41 20.38 -2.67
C ILE A 62 -1.76 20.07 -3.30
N ASN A 63 -2.56 19.18 -2.73
CA ASN A 63 -3.89 18.85 -3.27
C ASN A 63 -4.82 20.07 -3.29
N VAL A 64 -4.84 20.86 -2.20
CA VAL A 64 -5.61 22.12 -2.18
C VAL A 64 -5.11 23.11 -3.24
N TRP A 65 -3.80 23.22 -3.43
CA TRP A 65 -3.20 24.07 -4.45
C TRP A 65 -3.58 23.62 -5.87
N VAL A 66 -3.45 22.32 -6.18
CA VAL A 66 -3.80 21.73 -7.48
C VAL A 66 -5.28 21.99 -7.79
N ILE A 67 -6.19 21.73 -6.85
CA ILE A 67 -7.63 21.96 -7.03
C ILE A 67 -7.91 23.43 -7.39
N ARG A 68 -7.24 24.37 -6.71
CA ARG A 68 -7.49 25.80 -6.89
C ARG A 68 -6.83 26.40 -8.13
N LYS A 69 -5.70 25.85 -8.58
CA LYS A 69 -4.84 26.47 -9.60
C LYS A 69 -4.81 25.73 -10.92
N VAL A 70 -5.14 24.45 -10.95
CA VAL A 70 -5.13 23.64 -12.18
C VAL A 70 -6.57 23.39 -12.63
N ALA A 71 -6.82 23.58 -13.92
CA ALA A 71 -8.13 23.34 -14.50
C ALA A 71 -8.51 21.86 -14.42
N TYR A 72 -9.76 21.60 -14.03
CA TYR A 72 -10.36 20.28 -14.12
C TYR A 72 -10.44 19.82 -15.58
N THR A 73 -10.19 18.53 -15.83
CA THR A 73 -10.28 17.94 -17.17
C THR A 73 -11.27 16.79 -17.14
N GLU A 74 -12.44 17.01 -17.72
CA GLU A 74 -13.46 15.98 -17.85
C GLU A 74 -12.99 14.88 -18.80
N ILE A 75 -13.09 13.62 -18.34
CA ILE A 75 -12.87 12.44 -19.18
C ILE A 75 -14.00 11.45 -18.93
N ASP A 76 -14.06 10.87 -17.73
CA ASP A 76 -15.01 9.80 -17.42
C ASP A 76 -16.01 10.16 -16.31
N TRP A 77 -15.87 11.28 -15.60
CA TRP A 77 -16.73 11.59 -14.46
C TRP A 77 -18.20 11.69 -14.87
N LYS A 78 -18.51 12.42 -15.95
CA LYS A 78 -19.87 12.49 -16.50
C LYS A 78 -20.40 11.11 -16.89
N ALA A 79 -19.60 10.35 -17.63
CA ALA A 79 -19.97 9.00 -18.02
C ALA A 79 -20.27 8.12 -16.81
N TYR A 80 -19.48 8.22 -15.73
CA TYR A 80 -19.77 7.52 -14.48
C TYR A 80 -21.12 7.95 -13.91
N MET A 81 -21.43 9.25 -13.85
CA MET A 81 -22.71 9.74 -13.34
C MET A 81 -23.89 9.22 -14.17
N ASP A 82 -23.78 9.24 -15.50
CA ASP A 82 -24.83 8.72 -16.41
C ASP A 82 -25.05 7.22 -16.20
N GLU A 83 -23.96 6.45 -16.05
CA GLU A 83 -24.01 5.00 -15.81
C GLU A 83 -24.74 4.66 -14.50
N VAL A 84 -24.48 5.38 -13.40
CA VAL A 84 -25.21 5.17 -12.14
C VAL A 84 -26.63 5.74 -12.17
N GLU A 85 -26.86 6.85 -12.87
CA GLU A 85 -28.21 7.40 -13.05
C GLU A 85 -29.13 6.40 -13.76
N GLY A 86 -28.62 5.67 -14.76
CA GLY A 86 -29.36 4.58 -15.41
C GLY A 86 -29.85 3.52 -14.41
N VAL A 87 -29.02 3.16 -13.42
CA VAL A 87 -29.39 2.21 -12.36
C VAL A 87 -30.41 2.82 -11.39
N ILE A 88 -30.22 4.10 -11.00
CA ILE A 88 -31.16 4.83 -10.14
C ILE A 88 -32.56 4.88 -10.80
N ASN A 89 -32.61 5.03 -12.12
CA ASN A 89 -33.84 5.04 -12.92
C ASN A 89 -34.45 3.64 -13.17
N GLY A 90 -33.89 2.58 -12.56
CA GLY A 90 -34.44 1.23 -12.60
C GLY A 90 -33.85 0.31 -13.66
N THR A 91 -32.78 0.71 -14.36
CA THR A 91 -32.13 -0.15 -15.37
C THR A 91 -31.09 -1.06 -14.69
N TYR A 92 -31.40 -2.35 -14.57
CA TYR A 92 -30.48 -3.35 -14.02
C TYR A 92 -29.80 -4.23 -15.09
N ASP A 93 -30.15 -4.05 -16.37
CA ASP A 93 -29.47 -4.72 -17.47
C ASP A 93 -28.19 -3.96 -17.86
N TYR A 94 -27.03 -4.52 -17.52
CA TYR A 94 -25.71 -3.96 -17.83
C TYR A 94 -25.46 -3.74 -19.33
N THR A 95 -26.20 -4.39 -20.22
CA THR A 95 -26.06 -4.16 -21.66
C THR A 95 -26.63 -2.82 -22.12
N GLN A 96 -27.48 -2.20 -21.29
CA GLN A 96 -28.16 -0.94 -21.56
C GLN A 96 -27.52 0.25 -20.83
N LEU A 97 -26.74 -0.01 -19.77
CA LEU A 97 -26.02 0.99 -19.00
C LEU A 97 -24.80 1.53 -19.76
N LYS A 98 -24.80 2.83 -20.04
CA LYS A 98 -23.73 3.52 -20.76
C LYS A 98 -23.72 5.01 -20.43
N GLY A 99 -22.55 5.63 -20.49
CA GLY A 99 -22.38 7.08 -20.48
C GLY A 99 -21.74 7.59 -21.77
N ASP A 100 -21.38 8.87 -21.79
CA ASP A 100 -20.76 9.54 -22.94
C ASP A 100 -19.49 8.86 -23.47
N THR A 101 -18.72 8.19 -22.60
CA THR A 101 -17.46 7.53 -22.99
C THR A 101 -17.59 6.04 -23.31
N GLY A 102 -18.80 5.48 -23.22
CA GLY A 102 -19.08 4.10 -23.61
C GLY A 102 -19.94 3.32 -22.60
N PRO A 103 -20.03 1.99 -22.74
CA PRO A 103 -20.82 1.15 -21.86
C PRO A 103 -20.17 0.96 -20.49
N LEU A 104 -21.02 0.78 -19.47
CA LEU A 104 -20.59 0.38 -18.14
C LEU A 104 -19.88 -0.97 -18.19
N VAL A 105 -18.65 -1.00 -17.69
CA VAL A 105 -17.81 -2.21 -17.63
C VAL A 105 -17.03 -2.36 -16.33
N TYR A 106 -17.58 -1.77 -15.29
CA TYR A 106 -17.07 -1.92 -13.94
C TYR A 106 -18.04 -2.84 -13.21
N PRO A 107 -17.57 -3.73 -12.32
CA PRO A 107 -18.49 -4.57 -11.55
C PRO A 107 -19.32 -3.75 -10.57
N ALA A 108 -20.32 -4.39 -9.95
CA ALA A 108 -21.35 -3.72 -9.16
C ALA A 108 -20.83 -2.84 -8.00
N GLY A 109 -19.64 -3.10 -7.46
CA GLY A 109 -19.05 -2.26 -6.42
C GLY A 109 -18.81 -0.82 -6.89
N PHE A 110 -18.46 -0.62 -8.16
CA PHE A 110 -18.38 0.71 -8.76
C PHE A 110 -19.72 1.42 -8.70
N VAL A 111 -20.79 0.75 -9.12
CA VAL A 111 -22.15 1.33 -9.16
C VAL A 111 -22.54 1.85 -7.78
N TYR A 112 -22.36 1.07 -6.72
CA TYR A 112 -22.76 1.52 -5.39
C TYR A 112 -21.92 2.69 -4.85
N ILE A 113 -20.60 2.68 -5.08
CA ILE A 113 -19.73 3.77 -4.62
C ILE A 113 -20.05 5.05 -5.40
N PHE A 114 -20.15 4.96 -6.73
CA PHE A 114 -20.41 6.13 -7.57
C PHE A 114 -21.86 6.63 -7.43
N MET A 115 -22.81 5.78 -7.05
CA MET A 115 -24.17 6.21 -6.67
C MET A 115 -24.15 7.06 -5.40
N ALA A 116 -23.35 6.68 -4.40
CA ALA A 116 -23.16 7.53 -3.22
C ALA A 116 -22.51 8.88 -3.58
N LEU A 117 -21.49 8.86 -4.45
CA LEU A 117 -20.86 10.09 -4.95
C LEU A 117 -21.83 10.95 -5.77
N TYR A 118 -22.67 10.35 -6.60
CA TYR A 118 -23.72 11.02 -7.36
C TYR A 118 -24.60 11.86 -6.44
N TYR A 119 -25.18 11.27 -5.39
CA TYR A 119 -26.02 12.01 -4.45
C TYR A 119 -25.25 13.08 -3.66
N ILE A 120 -24.04 12.77 -3.16
CA ILE A 120 -23.23 13.72 -2.37
C ILE A 120 -22.84 14.95 -3.20
N THR A 121 -22.57 14.77 -4.49
CA THR A 121 -22.07 15.82 -5.38
C THR A 121 -23.19 16.54 -6.15
N SER A 122 -24.43 16.51 -5.64
CA SER A 122 -25.58 17.11 -6.31
C SER A 122 -25.77 16.55 -7.73
N HIS A 123 -25.86 15.22 -7.82
CA HIS A 123 -25.99 14.46 -9.06
C HIS A 123 -24.79 14.64 -10.00
N GLY A 124 -23.58 14.74 -9.43
CA GLY A 124 -22.35 14.90 -10.22
C GLY A 124 -22.02 16.33 -10.67
N VAL A 125 -22.90 17.32 -10.42
CA VAL A 125 -22.71 18.71 -10.85
C VAL A 125 -21.66 19.43 -10.01
N ASN A 126 -21.57 19.13 -8.71
CA ASN A 126 -20.59 19.74 -7.81
C ASN A 126 -19.22 19.07 -7.93
N ILE A 127 -18.55 19.32 -9.05
CA ILE A 127 -17.20 18.81 -9.34
C ILE A 127 -16.22 19.20 -8.25
N ARG A 128 -16.32 20.42 -7.71
CA ARG A 128 -15.39 20.90 -6.69
C ARG A 128 -15.44 20.04 -5.42
N LEU A 129 -16.64 19.67 -4.98
CA LEU A 129 -16.81 18.73 -3.88
C LEU A 129 -16.24 17.35 -4.24
N GLY A 130 -16.50 16.87 -5.46
CA GLY A 130 -15.88 15.65 -6.00
C GLY A 130 -14.34 15.67 -5.90
N GLN A 131 -13.70 16.76 -6.33
CA GLN A 131 -12.24 16.92 -6.24
C GLN A 131 -11.72 16.83 -4.81
N TYR A 132 -12.41 17.43 -3.83
CA TYR A 132 -12.02 17.32 -2.42
C TYR A 132 -12.20 15.90 -1.87
N ILE A 133 -13.28 15.20 -2.26
CA ILE A 133 -13.48 13.78 -1.89
C ILE A 133 -12.36 12.92 -2.46
N PHE A 134 -11.99 13.12 -3.72
CA PHE A 134 -10.88 12.40 -4.35
C PHE A 134 -9.51 12.76 -3.78
N ALA A 135 -9.32 14.00 -3.32
CA ALA A 135 -8.12 14.37 -2.55
C ALA A 135 -8.07 13.60 -1.21
N VAL A 136 -9.21 13.39 -0.55
CA VAL A 136 -9.27 12.52 0.66
C VAL A 136 -8.95 11.07 0.30
N PHE A 137 -9.48 10.53 -0.80
CA PHE A 137 -9.10 9.19 -1.27
C PHE A 137 -7.61 9.08 -1.56
N TYR A 138 -7.00 10.10 -2.15
CA TYR A 138 -5.56 10.17 -2.38
C TYR A 138 -4.78 10.14 -1.07
N LEU A 139 -5.14 10.98 -0.09
CA LEU A 139 -4.46 11.05 1.21
C LEU A 139 -4.58 9.75 2.00
N ILE A 140 -5.75 9.09 1.98
CA ILE A 140 -5.94 7.75 2.57
C ILE A 140 -5.05 6.73 1.87
N THR A 141 -5.02 6.74 0.53
CA THR A 141 -4.15 5.84 -0.25
C THR A 141 -2.69 6.02 0.16
N LEU A 142 -2.21 7.26 0.30
CA LEU A 142 -0.85 7.53 0.76
C LEU A 142 -0.57 6.98 2.16
N LEU A 143 -1.48 7.16 3.13
CA LEU A 143 -1.30 6.59 4.48
C LEU A 143 -1.16 5.07 4.45
N LEU A 144 -2.02 4.39 3.67
CA LEU A 144 -1.99 2.95 3.52
C LEU A 144 -0.67 2.48 2.89
N VAL A 145 -0.19 3.20 1.86
CA VAL A 145 1.08 2.93 1.18
C VAL A 145 2.28 3.17 2.11
N PHE A 146 2.32 4.30 2.83
CA PHE A 146 3.39 4.58 3.79
C PHE A 146 3.44 3.57 4.92
N ARG A 147 2.28 3.10 5.39
CA ARG A 147 2.22 2.03 6.38
C ARG A 147 2.87 0.75 5.86
N ILE A 148 2.62 0.36 4.61
CA ILE A 148 3.29 -0.80 3.98
C ILE A 148 4.81 -0.59 3.95
N TYR A 149 5.28 0.59 3.55
CA TYR A 149 6.70 0.92 3.53
C TYR A 149 7.35 0.91 4.91
N TYR A 150 6.68 1.50 5.91
CA TYR A 150 7.11 1.50 7.30
C TYR A 150 7.21 0.07 7.86
N ARG A 151 6.25 -0.79 7.55
CA ARG A 151 6.21 -2.18 8.03
C ARG A 151 7.23 -3.08 7.35
N THR A 152 7.59 -2.81 6.09
CA THR A 152 8.57 -3.60 5.36
C THR A 152 10.01 -3.15 5.58
N LYS A 153 10.25 -1.86 5.88
CA LYS A 153 11.58 -1.26 6.09
C LYS A 153 12.58 -1.55 4.96
N LYS A 154 12.11 -1.70 3.72
CA LYS A 154 12.94 -1.99 2.54
C LYS A 154 13.36 -0.74 1.75
N VAL A 155 12.55 0.31 1.78
CA VAL A 155 12.75 1.50 0.95
C VAL A 155 13.28 2.66 1.81
N PRO A 156 14.39 3.31 1.41
CA PRO A 156 14.94 4.45 2.14
C PRO A 156 14.04 5.68 2.04
N PRO A 157 13.97 6.53 3.08
CA PRO A 157 13.00 7.63 3.16
C PRO A 157 13.03 8.65 2.01
N TYR A 158 14.19 8.95 1.43
CA TYR A 158 14.29 9.92 0.33
C TYR A 158 13.44 9.54 -0.89
N VAL A 159 13.15 8.25 -1.07
CA VAL A 159 12.38 7.76 -2.21
C VAL A 159 10.92 8.20 -2.13
N PHE A 160 10.40 8.42 -0.92
CA PHE A 160 9.02 8.86 -0.73
C PHE A 160 8.78 10.26 -1.30
N PHE A 161 9.82 11.09 -1.44
CA PHE A 161 9.72 12.36 -2.16
C PHE A 161 9.24 12.14 -3.60
N PHE A 162 9.73 11.11 -4.30
CA PHE A 162 9.28 10.81 -5.67
C PHE A 162 7.87 10.24 -5.73
N VAL A 163 7.45 9.51 -4.69
CA VAL A 163 6.10 8.95 -4.59
C VAL A 163 5.05 10.05 -4.39
N CYS A 164 5.40 11.09 -3.64
CA CYS A 164 4.50 12.20 -3.32
C CYS A 164 4.63 13.32 -4.35
N CYS A 165 5.80 13.94 -4.39
CA CYS A 165 5.98 15.24 -5.03
C CYS A 165 6.31 15.15 -6.53
N ALA A 166 6.81 14.00 -7.02
CA ALA A 166 7.27 13.89 -8.40
C ALA A 166 6.20 13.42 -9.39
N SER A 167 5.06 12.88 -8.93
CA SER A 167 4.05 12.34 -9.84
C SER A 167 2.89 13.29 -10.08
N TYR A 168 3.09 14.19 -11.05
CA TYR A 168 2.03 15.03 -11.63
C TYR A 168 0.83 14.19 -12.08
N ARG A 169 1.10 13.01 -12.65
CA ARG A 169 0.09 12.14 -13.22
C ARG A 169 -0.85 11.57 -12.18
N ILE A 170 -0.32 11.15 -11.03
CA ILE A 170 -1.14 10.54 -9.97
C ILE A 170 -2.11 11.58 -9.39
N HIS A 171 -1.63 12.81 -9.12
CA HIS A 171 -2.50 13.93 -8.76
C HIS A 171 -3.59 14.16 -9.79
N SER A 172 -3.23 14.10 -11.07
CA SER A 172 -4.16 14.32 -12.16
C SER A 172 -5.22 13.21 -12.27
N ILE A 173 -4.84 11.94 -12.09
CA ILE A 173 -5.76 10.77 -12.06
C ILE A 173 -6.77 10.90 -10.92
N PHE A 174 -6.31 11.22 -9.71
CA PHE A 174 -7.20 11.36 -8.55
C PHE A 174 -8.05 12.62 -8.64
N VAL A 175 -7.43 13.79 -8.71
CA VAL A 175 -8.07 15.07 -8.35
C VAL A 175 -8.50 15.90 -9.56
N LEU A 176 -7.90 15.68 -10.74
CA LEU A 176 -8.25 16.42 -11.95
C LEU A 176 -9.14 15.64 -12.93
N ARG A 177 -9.26 14.32 -12.74
CA ARG A 177 -10.05 13.42 -13.60
C ARG A 177 -11.06 12.56 -12.86
N LEU A 178 -10.92 12.39 -11.54
CA LEU A 178 -11.86 11.67 -10.69
C LEU A 178 -12.10 10.22 -11.14
N PHE A 179 -11.05 9.54 -11.60
CA PHE A 179 -11.17 8.19 -12.16
C PHE A 179 -11.57 7.13 -11.13
N ASN A 180 -12.26 6.08 -11.57
CA ASN A 180 -12.59 4.92 -10.73
C ASN A 180 -11.34 4.16 -10.23
N ASP A 181 -10.28 4.09 -11.03
CA ASP A 181 -9.04 3.35 -10.73
C ASP A 181 -8.45 3.63 -9.33
N PRO A 182 -8.27 4.91 -8.91
CA PRO A 182 -8.01 5.32 -7.53
C PRO A 182 -8.75 4.58 -6.42
N VAL A 183 -10.08 4.44 -6.53
CA VAL A 183 -10.93 3.87 -5.49
C VAL A 183 -10.62 2.38 -5.31
N ALA A 184 -10.50 1.65 -6.42
CA ALA A 184 -10.11 0.24 -6.41
C ALA A 184 -8.72 0.05 -5.77
N MET A 185 -7.75 0.90 -6.12
CA MET A 185 -6.40 0.81 -5.58
C MET A 185 -6.33 1.16 -4.09
N MET A 186 -7.13 2.13 -3.62
CA MET A 186 -7.24 2.46 -2.20
C MET A 186 -7.74 1.26 -1.38
N LEU A 187 -8.82 0.61 -1.82
CA LEU A 187 -9.35 -0.60 -1.18
C LEU A 187 -8.33 -1.76 -1.22
N LEU A 188 -7.63 -1.93 -2.34
CA LEU A 188 -6.57 -2.92 -2.44
C LEU A 188 -5.44 -2.67 -1.42
N PHE A 189 -4.95 -1.44 -1.27
CA PHE A 189 -3.91 -1.16 -0.28
C PHE A 189 -4.40 -1.34 1.16
N ALA A 190 -5.70 -1.14 1.42
CA ALA A 190 -6.31 -1.51 2.70
C ALA A 190 -6.28 -3.04 2.92
N ALA A 191 -6.63 -3.84 1.90
CA ALA A 191 -6.52 -5.29 1.95
C ALA A 191 -5.08 -5.76 2.19
N VAL A 192 -4.09 -5.17 1.51
CA VAL A 192 -2.67 -5.49 1.71
C VAL A 192 -2.24 -5.23 3.16
N ASN A 193 -2.65 -4.09 3.75
CA ASN A 193 -2.36 -3.80 5.16
C ASN A 193 -2.96 -4.85 6.10
N LEU A 194 -4.19 -5.31 5.84
CA LEU A 194 -4.82 -6.38 6.60
C LEU A 194 -4.09 -7.73 6.48
N PHE A 195 -3.59 -8.07 5.28
CA PHE A 195 -2.78 -9.28 5.08
C PHE A 195 -1.46 -9.22 5.85
N ILE A 196 -0.79 -8.06 5.86
CA ILE A 196 0.45 -7.84 6.61
C ILE A 196 0.22 -7.99 8.13
N ASP A 197 -0.95 -7.62 8.63
CA ASP A 197 -1.31 -7.77 10.03
C ASP A 197 -1.89 -9.15 10.39
N GLY A 198 -2.03 -10.04 9.41
CA GLY A 198 -2.56 -11.39 9.62
C GLY A 198 -4.09 -11.49 9.66
N TYR A 199 -4.83 -10.42 9.37
CA TYR A 199 -6.29 -10.42 9.28
C TYR A 199 -6.76 -10.92 7.90
N TRP A 200 -6.41 -12.16 7.55
CA TRP A 200 -6.59 -12.70 6.20
C TRP A 200 -8.03 -12.77 5.71
N THR A 201 -8.98 -13.15 6.56
CA THR A 201 -10.40 -13.23 6.17
C THR A 201 -10.97 -11.84 5.84
N LEU A 202 -10.71 -10.85 6.70
CA LEU A 202 -11.10 -9.46 6.45
C LEU A 202 -10.38 -8.89 5.24
N GLY A 203 -9.08 -9.18 5.09
CA GLY A 203 -8.30 -8.81 3.92
C GLY A 203 -8.87 -9.37 2.62
N CYS A 204 -9.34 -10.63 2.61
CA CYS A 204 -10.04 -11.23 1.46
C CYS A 204 -11.37 -10.52 1.17
N GLY A 205 -12.11 -10.15 2.21
CA GLY A 205 -13.33 -9.35 2.08
C GLY A 205 -13.08 -8.00 1.40
N ILE A 206 -12.14 -7.22 1.93
CA ILE A 206 -11.76 -5.91 1.36
C ILE A 206 -11.14 -6.07 -0.04
N TYR A 207 -10.34 -7.11 -0.27
CA TYR A 207 -9.81 -7.41 -1.60
C TYR A 207 -10.92 -7.69 -2.60
N SER A 208 -11.96 -8.44 -2.22
CA SER A 208 -13.12 -8.67 -3.08
C SER A 208 -13.88 -7.37 -3.35
N LEU A 209 -14.05 -6.50 -2.36
CA LEU A 209 -14.61 -5.15 -2.58
C LEU A 209 -13.77 -4.33 -3.56
N ALA A 210 -12.44 -4.42 -3.52
CA ALA A 210 -11.58 -3.76 -4.51
C ALA A 210 -11.81 -4.31 -5.92
N VAL A 211 -11.92 -5.64 -6.06
CA VAL A 211 -12.25 -6.29 -7.35
C VAL A 211 -13.63 -5.88 -7.86
N SER A 212 -14.63 -5.73 -6.98
CA SER A 212 -15.97 -5.31 -7.40
C SER A 212 -16.04 -3.86 -7.87
N VAL A 213 -15.03 -3.04 -7.57
CA VAL A 213 -14.90 -1.68 -8.11
C VAL A 213 -14.21 -1.69 -9.46
N LYS A 214 -13.12 -2.47 -9.59
CA LYS A 214 -12.41 -2.61 -10.87
C LYS A 214 -11.66 -3.94 -10.96
N MET A 215 -11.84 -4.63 -12.10
CA MET A 215 -11.25 -5.95 -12.34
C MET A 215 -9.72 -5.96 -12.41
N ASN A 216 -9.05 -4.82 -12.59
CA ASN A 216 -7.58 -4.75 -12.63
C ASN A 216 -6.93 -5.32 -11.35
N VAL A 217 -7.65 -5.26 -10.22
CA VAL A 217 -7.21 -5.84 -8.95
C VAL A 217 -6.97 -7.35 -9.07
N LEU A 218 -7.59 -8.04 -10.03
CA LEU A 218 -7.34 -9.47 -10.30
C LEU A 218 -5.89 -9.78 -10.69
N LEU A 219 -5.09 -8.79 -11.13
CA LEU A 219 -3.66 -8.98 -11.37
C LEU A 219 -2.88 -9.39 -10.09
N PHE A 220 -3.44 -9.13 -8.91
CA PHE A 220 -2.90 -9.57 -7.62
C PHE A 220 -3.39 -10.97 -7.21
N ALA A 221 -4.42 -11.52 -7.86
CA ALA A 221 -5.08 -12.77 -7.47
C ALA A 221 -4.15 -14.00 -7.50
N PRO A 222 -3.25 -14.18 -8.49
CA PRO A 222 -2.31 -15.31 -8.48
C PRO A 222 -1.37 -15.27 -7.27
N GLY A 223 -0.84 -14.08 -6.94
CA GLY A 223 -0.02 -13.88 -5.75
C GLY A 223 -0.80 -14.10 -4.45
N LEU A 224 -2.04 -13.61 -4.36
CA LEU A 224 -2.89 -13.82 -3.20
C LEU A 224 -3.23 -15.30 -3.01
N LEU A 225 -3.60 -16.01 -4.07
CA LEU A 225 -3.87 -17.45 -4.02
C LEU A 225 -2.65 -18.22 -3.52
N PHE A 226 -1.47 -17.90 -4.05
CA PHE A 226 -0.21 -18.50 -3.58
C PHE A 226 -0.01 -18.26 -2.08
N LEU A 227 -0.22 -17.03 -1.59
CA LEU A 227 -0.10 -16.69 -0.17
C LEU A 227 -1.12 -17.41 0.71
N LEU A 228 -2.37 -17.54 0.25
CA LEU A 228 -3.40 -18.26 1.00
C LEU A 228 -3.07 -19.74 1.11
N LEU A 229 -2.63 -20.38 0.03
CA LEU A 229 -2.16 -21.77 0.06
C LEU A 229 -0.91 -21.91 0.96
N LEU A 230 0.02 -20.97 0.87
CA LEU A 230 1.21 -20.95 1.71
C LEU A 230 0.85 -20.83 3.20
N GLU A 231 -0.06 -19.95 3.58
CA GLU A 231 -0.41 -19.73 4.99
C GLU A 231 -1.36 -20.80 5.55
N PHE A 232 -2.29 -21.32 4.74
CA PHE A 232 -3.44 -22.08 5.24
C PHE A 232 -3.59 -23.49 4.66
N GLY A 233 -2.94 -23.81 3.55
CA GLY A 233 -3.22 -25.02 2.78
C GLY A 233 -4.56 -24.95 2.05
N LEU A 234 -4.93 -26.02 1.33
CA LEU A 234 -6.10 -26.02 0.45
C LEU A 234 -7.43 -25.86 1.20
N MET A 235 -7.68 -26.70 2.21
CA MET A 235 -8.98 -26.79 2.88
C MET A 235 -9.40 -25.47 3.56
N ARG A 236 -8.44 -24.75 4.15
CA ARG A 236 -8.70 -23.47 4.82
C ARG A 236 -8.67 -22.29 3.85
N THR A 237 -8.13 -22.46 2.65
CA THR A 237 -8.16 -21.45 1.57
C THR A 237 -9.53 -21.37 0.92
N ILE A 238 -10.18 -22.51 0.68
CA ILE A 238 -11.53 -22.60 0.08
C ILE A 238 -12.52 -21.60 0.71
N PRO A 239 -12.77 -21.58 2.03
CA PRO A 239 -13.75 -20.65 2.62
C PRO A 239 -13.40 -19.16 2.43
N LYS A 240 -12.11 -18.81 2.28
CA LYS A 240 -11.69 -17.42 2.01
C LYS A 240 -11.98 -17.03 0.55
N LEU A 241 -11.77 -17.97 -0.38
CA LEU A 241 -12.16 -17.78 -1.78
C LEU A 241 -13.69 -17.75 -1.93
N SER A 242 -14.41 -18.61 -1.20
CA SER A 242 -15.88 -18.59 -1.13
C SER A 242 -16.40 -17.26 -0.59
N LEU A 243 -15.75 -16.67 0.42
CA LEU A 243 -16.08 -15.31 0.90
C LEU A 243 -15.92 -14.28 -0.22
N CYS A 244 -14.79 -14.30 -0.96
CA CYS A 244 -14.59 -13.39 -2.08
C CYS A 244 -15.70 -13.54 -3.12
N ALA A 245 -16.01 -14.76 -3.54
CA ALA A 245 -17.08 -15.05 -4.49
C ALA A 245 -18.46 -14.62 -3.99
N GLY A 246 -18.76 -14.88 -2.70
CA GLY A 246 -20.00 -14.49 -2.07
C GLY A 246 -20.23 -12.98 -2.10
N ILE A 247 -19.19 -12.17 -1.86
CA ILE A 247 -19.27 -10.70 -1.97
C ILE A 247 -19.57 -10.27 -3.41
N GLN A 248 -18.94 -10.90 -4.43
CA GLN A 248 -19.22 -10.57 -5.83
C GLN A 248 -20.67 -10.90 -6.22
N ILE A 249 -21.18 -12.05 -5.78
CA ILE A 249 -22.57 -12.46 -6.02
C ILE A 249 -23.52 -11.51 -5.31
N LEU A 250 -23.26 -11.18 -4.03
CA LEU A 250 -24.12 -10.30 -3.24
C LEU A 250 -24.25 -8.91 -3.88
N LEU A 251 -23.12 -8.29 -4.24
CA LEU A 251 -23.11 -6.99 -4.90
C LEU A 251 -23.69 -7.06 -6.31
N GLY A 252 -23.42 -8.13 -7.05
CA GLY A 252 -23.92 -8.33 -8.40
C GLY A 252 -25.40 -8.73 -8.47
N LEU A 253 -26.02 -9.10 -7.35
CA LEU A 253 -27.30 -9.82 -7.32
C LEU A 253 -28.42 -9.13 -8.12
N PRO A 254 -28.68 -7.82 -8.00
CA PRO A 254 -29.74 -7.17 -8.77
C PRO A 254 -29.54 -7.31 -10.28
N PHE A 255 -28.30 -7.17 -10.75
CA PHE A 255 -27.94 -7.24 -12.16
C PHE A 255 -27.88 -8.67 -12.68
N LEU A 256 -27.47 -9.62 -11.82
CA LEU A 256 -27.46 -11.05 -12.11
C LEU A 256 -28.88 -11.61 -12.25
N LEU A 257 -29.85 -11.09 -11.50
CA LEU A 257 -31.25 -11.51 -11.61
C LEU A 257 -31.90 -10.99 -12.91
N GLU A 258 -31.52 -9.79 -13.35
CA GLU A 258 -32.04 -9.18 -14.58
C GLU A 258 -31.42 -9.80 -15.85
N ASN A 259 -30.09 -9.79 -15.96
CA ASN A 259 -29.37 -10.33 -17.11
C ASN A 259 -27.99 -10.86 -16.70
N PRO A 260 -27.87 -12.13 -16.27
CA PRO A 260 -26.62 -12.67 -15.74
C PRO A 260 -25.49 -12.68 -16.77
N VAL A 261 -25.80 -13.01 -18.04
CA VAL A 261 -24.81 -13.00 -19.14
C VAL A 261 -24.37 -11.58 -19.45
N GLY A 262 -25.30 -10.64 -19.51
CA GLY A 262 -25.03 -9.22 -19.70
C GLY A 262 -24.13 -8.66 -18.60
N TYR A 263 -24.44 -8.94 -17.33
CA TYR A 263 -23.62 -8.52 -16.20
C TYR A 263 -22.20 -9.08 -16.29
N VAL A 264 -22.03 -10.40 -16.39
CA VAL A 264 -20.70 -11.03 -16.36
C VAL A 264 -19.83 -10.58 -17.55
N SER A 265 -20.42 -10.53 -18.76
CA SER A 265 -19.69 -10.15 -19.98
C SER A 265 -19.26 -8.67 -20.00
N ARG A 266 -20.01 -7.78 -19.35
CA ARG A 266 -19.70 -6.35 -19.26
C ARG A 266 -18.80 -6.03 -18.07
N ALA A 267 -19.17 -6.48 -16.87
CA ALA A 267 -18.45 -6.18 -15.63
C ALA A 267 -17.01 -6.73 -15.61
N PHE A 268 -16.79 -7.87 -16.27
CA PHE A 268 -15.49 -8.54 -16.37
C PHE A 268 -15.12 -8.78 -17.85
N ASP A 269 -15.18 -7.72 -18.66
CA ASP A 269 -14.90 -7.76 -20.10
C ASP A 269 -13.40 -8.04 -20.40
N LEU A 270 -13.04 -9.33 -20.42
CA LEU A 270 -11.71 -9.82 -20.80
C LEU A 270 -11.45 -9.73 -22.33
N GLY A 271 -12.51 -9.52 -23.12
CA GLY A 271 -12.44 -9.39 -24.58
C GLY A 271 -12.10 -7.98 -25.06
N ARG A 272 -12.23 -6.99 -24.18
CA ARG A 272 -12.05 -5.57 -24.48
C ARG A 272 -10.75 -5.29 -25.21
N GLN A 273 -10.89 -4.56 -26.32
CA GLN A 273 -9.76 -4.07 -27.10
C GLN A 273 -9.70 -2.56 -26.99
N PHE A 274 -8.59 -2.09 -26.44
CA PHE A 274 -8.32 -0.67 -26.33
C PHE A 274 -7.68 -0.13 -27.60
N MET A 275 -7.90 1.15 -27.90
CA MET A 275 -7.40 1.77 -29.13
C MET A 275 -5.88 1.89 -29.11
N PHE A 276 -5.23 1.53 -30.22
CA PHE A 276 -3.76 1.58 -30.34
C PHE A 276 -3.20 3.00 -30.10
N LYS A 277 -3.91 4.06 -30.50
CA LYS A 277 -3.48 5.45 -30.26
C LYS A 277 -3.30 5.82 -28.77
N TRP A 278 -3.93 5.07 -27.86
CA TRP A 278 -3.89 5.32 -26.42
C TRP A 278 -2.94 4.40 -25.66
N THR A 279 -2.31 3.44 -26.33
CA THR A 279 -1.37 2.53 -25.67
C THR A 279 -0.06 3.25 -25.32
N VAL A 280 0.37 3.07 -24.07
CA VAL A 280 1.65 3.60 -23.58
C VAL A 280 2.78 2.60 -23.83
N ASN A 281 2.54 1.30 -23.63
CA ASN A 281 3.58 0.28 -23.58
C ASN A 281 3.95 -0.33 -24.93
N TRP A 282 3.01 -0.52 -25.86
CA TRP A 282 3.29 -1.17 -27.15
C TRP A 282 3.29 -0.23 -28.36
N ARG A 283 3.49 1.07 -28.13
CA ARG A 283 3.43 2.09 -29.18
C ARG A 283 4.50 1.93 -30.26
N PHE A 284 5.64 1.32 -29.94
CA PHE A 284 6.69 1.00 -30.93
C PHE A 284 6.32 -0.14 -31.89
N LEU A 285 5.27 -0.92 -31.61
CA LEU A 285 4.78 -1.96 -32.50
C LEU A 285 3.85 -1.38 -33.57
N PRO A 286 3.77 -1.99 -34.76
CA PRO A 286 2.75 -1.60 -35.72
C PRO A 286 1.34 -2.01 -35.23
N GLU A 287 0.34 -1.20 -35.58
CA GLU A 287 -1.05 -1.38 -35.12
C GLU A 287 -1.63 -2.75 -35.48
N TRP A 288 -1.32 -3.28 -36.67
CA TRP A 288 -1.79 -4.60 -37.10
C TRP A 288 -1.30 -5.73 -36.18
N LEU A 289 -0.09 -5.61 -35.61
CA LEU A 289 0.46 -6.60 -34.69
C LEU A 289 -0.17 -6.44 -33.30
N PHE A 290 -0.37 -5.21 -32.86
CA PHE A 290 -1.06 -4.90 -31.60
C PHE A 290 -2.50 -5.45 -31.56
N LEU A 291 -3.22 -5.35 -32.67
CA LEU A 291 -4.59 -5.87 -32.80
C LEU A 291 -4.65 -7.38 -33.08
N ASN A 292 -3.51 -8.02 -33.34
CA ASN A 292 -3.45 -9.44 -33.69
C ASN A 292 -3.84 -10.34 -32.50
N ARG A 293 -4.74 -11.30 -32.74
CA ARG A 293 -5.22 -12.25 -31.71
C ARG A 293 -4.12 -13.21 -31.22
N TYR A 294 -3.21 -13.64 -32.09
CA TYR A 294 -2.07 -14.48 -31.71
C TYR A 294 -1.09 -13.71 -30.82
N PHE A 295 -0.88 -12.42 -31.08
CA PHE A 295 -0.08 -11.57 -30.19
C PHE A 295 -0.70 -11.46 -28.79
N HIS A 296 -2.03 -11.27 -28.72
CA HIS A 296 -2.74 -11.29 -27.43
C HIS A 296 -2.59 -12.63 -26.69
N LEU A 297 -2.77 -13.75 -27.40
CA LEU A 297 -2.60 -15.08 -26.81
C LEU A 297 -1.16 -15.32 -26.33
N LEU A 298 -0.17 -14.89 -27.11
CA LEU A 298 1.25 -14.97 -26.74
C LEU A 298 1.53 -14.20 -25.44
N LEU A 299 1.00 -12.98 -25.31
CA LEU A 299 1.12 -12.19 -24.08
C LEU A 299 0.49 -12.90 -22.88
N LEU A 300 -0.71 -13.48 -23.06
CA LEU A 300 -1.40 -14.21 -22.00
C LEU A 300 -0.62 -15.47 -21.58
N VAL A 301 -0.15 -16.27 -22.54
CA VAL A 301 0.66 -17.47 -22.24
C VAL A 301 1.97 -17.08 -21.54
N SER A 302 2.64 -16.01 -22.01
CA SER A 302 3.87 -15.50 -21.39
C SER A 302 3.62 -15.03 -19.95
N HIS A 303 2.52 -14.31 -19.71
CA HIS A 303 2.11 -13.88 -18.38
C HIS A 303 1.95 -15.06 -17.42
N LEU A 304 1.17 -16.08 -17.82
CA LEU A 304 0.92 -17.27 -17.00
C LEU A 304 2.21 -18.06 -16.75
N LEU A 305 3.05 -18.23 -17.78
CA LEU A 305 4.32 -18.94 -17.65
C LEU A 305 5.25 -18.24 -16.66
N ILE A 306 5.40 -16.91 -16.75
CA ILE A 306 6.26 -16.15 -15.84
C ILE A 306 5.72 -16.19 -14.41
N LEU A 307 4.41 -16.08 -14.20
CA LEU A 307 3.79 -16.26 -12.88
C LEU A 307 4.12 -17.65 -12.28
N LEU A 308 3.96 -18.71 -13.08
CA LEU A 308 4.29 -20.06 -12.65
C LEU A 308 5.79 -20.17 -12.30
N LEU A 309 6.67 -19.65 -13.14
CA LEU A 309 8.11 -19.64 -12.89
C LEU A 309 8.46 -18.93 -11.57
N PHE A 310 7.85 -17.77 -11.29
CA PHE A 310 8.03 -17.08 -10.01
C PHE A 310 7.49 -17.91 -8.84
N ALA A 311 6.30 -18.50 -8.96
CA ALA A 311 5.73 -19.35 -7.92
C ALA A 311 6.62 -20.56 -7.59
N PHE A 312 7.12 -21.27 -8.62
CA PHE A 312 7.93 -22.47 -8.46
C PHE A 312 9.38 -22.20 -8.01
N ARG A 313 9.99 -21.11 -8.51
CA ARG A 313 11.43 -20.86 -8.34
C ARG A 313 11.77 -19.76 -7.33
N ARG A 314 10.87 -18.80 -7.08
CA ARG A 314 11.18 -17.60 -6.29
C ARG A 314 10.31 -17.42 -5.05
N TRP A 315 9.00 -17.66 -5.14
CA TRP A 315 8.09 -17.46 -4.02
C TRP A 315 8.10 -18.64 -3.04
N LYS A 316 8.30 -19.85 -3.55
CA LYS A 316 8.42 -21.08 -2.75
C LYS A 316 9.74 -21.10 -1.96
N ARG A 317 9.71 -21.67 -0.75
CA ARG A 317 10.92 -21.94 0.04
C ARG A 317 11.83 -22.96 -0.66
N PRO A 318 13.17 -22.84 -0.54
CA PRO A 318 14.10 -23.85 -1.06
C PRO A 318 13.78 -25.24 -0.48
N GLY A 319 13.79 -26.28 -1.33
CA GLY A 319 13.57 -27.67 -0.91
C GLY A 319 12.12 -28.15 -0.78
N GLU A 320 11.12 -27.26 -0.71
CA GLU A 320 9.70 -27.69 -0.65
C GLU A 320 9.16 -28.08 -2.05
N ASN A 321 8.20 -29.00 -2.16
CA ASN A 321 7.45 -29.18 -3.41
C ASN A 321 6.21 -28.26 -3.39
N VAL A 322 5.78 -27.69 -4.52
CA VAL A 322 4.55 -26.87 -4.56
C VAL A 322 3.32 -27.66 -4.14
N LEU A 323 3.30 -28.98 -4.38
CA LEU A 323 2.21 -29.84 -3.90
C LEU A 323 2.14 -29.89 -2.35
N GLU A 324 3.23 -29.61 -1.64
CA GLU A 324 3.21 -29.48 -0.17
C GLU A 324 2.41 -28.24 0.28
N LEU A 325 2.26 -27.22 -0.56
CA LEU A 325 1.42 -26.05 -0.27
C LEU A 325 -0.06 -26.43 -0.18
N LEU A 326 -0.49 -27.52 -0.81
CA LEU A 326 -1.88 -28.01 -0.72
C LEU A 326 -2.17 -28.64 0.63
N LYS A 327 -1.15 -29.20 1.29
CA LYS A 327 -1.28 -29.82 2.61
C LYS A 327 -1.46 -28.76 3.69
N ASP A 328 -2.13 -29.16 4.77
CA ASP A 328 -2.24 -28.34 5.97
C ASP A 328 -0.83 -27.98 6.48
N PRO A 329 -0.56 -26.71 6.86
CA PRO A 329 0.71 -26.27 7.40
C PRO A 329 1.26 -27.18 8.51
N SER A 330 0.38 -27.74 9.36
CA SER A 330 0.75 -28.67 10.44
C SER A 330 1.34 -30.00 9.96
N LYS A 331 1.08 -30.41 8.71
CA LYS A 331 1.49 -31.68 8.13
C LYS A 331 2.70 -31.56 7.20
N ARG A 332 3.25 -30.35 7.04
CA ARG A 332 4.40 -30.10 6.15
C ARG A 332 5.68 -30.52 6.86
N LYS A 333 6.58 -31.20 6.14
CA LYS A 333 7.92 -31.53 6.67
C LYS A 333 8.66 -30.21 6.89
N ILE A 334 8.95 -29.88 8.14
CA ILE A 334 9.84 -28.75 8.46
C ILE A 334 11.25 -29.20 8.04
N PRO A 335 11.95 -28.50 7.13
CA PRO A 335 13.35 -28.79 6.84
C PRO A 335 14.13 -28.74 8.16
N ALA A 336 14.97 -29.73 8.43
CA ALA A 336 15.68 -29.88 9.71
C ALA A 336 16.33 -28.56 10.14
N GLN A 337 15.73 -27.92 11.14
CA GLN A 337 16.28 -26.75 11.80
C GLN A 337 17.52 -27.24 12.57
N LYS A 338 18.71 -26.75 12.22
CA LYS A 338 19.92 -26.98 13.01
C LYS A 338 19.75 -26.18 14.31
N ASN A 339 19.10 -26.81 15.29
CA ASN A 339 18.74 -26.21 16.56
C ASN A 339 19.99 -25.82 17.34
N SER A 340 20.20 -24.52 17.57
CA SER A 340 20.86 -24.06 18.80
C SER A 340 19.80 -24.06 19.91
N VAL A 341 20.20 -24.44 21.12
CA VAL A 341 19.36 -24.99 22.21
C VAL A 341 18.42 -23.96 22.87
N ASP A 342 18.40 -22.70 22.45
CA ASP A 342 17.68 -21.63 23.16
C ASP A 342 16.16 -21.57 22.92
N HIS A 343 15.61 -22.40 22.02
CA HIS A 343 14.21 -22.29 21.58
C HIS A 343 13.14 -22.92 22.50
N ILE A 344 13.51 -23.63 23.56
CA ILE A 344 12.57 -24.49 24.31
C ILE A 344 11.84 -23.77 25.46
N LEU A 345 12.29 -22.60 25.93
CA LEU A 345 11.68 -21.95 27.10
C LEU A 345 10.56 -20.93 26.81
N PHE A 346 10.25 -20.60 25.54
CA PHE A 346 9.36 -19.48 25.23
C PHE A 346 7.87 -19.84 25.00
N ILE A 347 7.51 -21.14 24.99
CA ILE A 347 6.15 -21.58 24.59
C ILE A 347 5.14 -21.63 25.77
N GLN A 348 5.57 -21.48 27.03
CA GLN A 348 4.69 -21.74 28.19
C GLN A 348 4.10 -20.52 28.92
N SER A 349 4.30 -19.27 28.47
CA SER A 349 3.74 -18.10 29.17
C SER A 349 3.14 -17.04 28.24
N ILE A 350 1.92 -17.29 27.75
CA ILE A 350 1.09 -16.24 27.13
C ILE A 350 -0.23 -16.14 27.91
N PRO A 351 -0.44 -15.13 28.78
CA PRO A 351 -1.76 -14.88 29.35
C PRO A 351 -2.70 -14.22 28.34
N ARG A 352 -3.91 -14.76 28.24
CA ARG A 352 -5.03 -14.36 27.34
C ARG A 352 -5.72 -13.02 27.67
N ALA A 353 -5.14 -12.14 28.49
CA ALA A 353 -5.85 -10.98 29.03
C ALA A 353 -5.16 -9.65 28.67
N HIS A 354 -5.27 -9.19 27.42
CA HIS A 354 -4.95 -7.80 27.06
C HIS A 354 -5.57 -7.33 25.72
N TYR A 355 -6.82 -7.70 25.45
CA TYR A 355 -7.55 -7.19 24.28
C TYR A 355 -8.87 -6.46 24.61
N LEU A 356 -9.19 -6.30 25.90
CA LEU A 356 -10.42 -5.59 26.33
C LEU A 356 -10.19 -4.11 26.71
N CYS A 357 -8.95 -3.65 26.88
CA CYS A 357 -8.69 -2.26 27.27
C CYS A 357 -8.64 -1.29 26.07
N THR A 358 -8.35 -1.78 24.87
CA THR A 358 -8.19 -0.93 23.68
C THR A 358 -9.52 -0.55 23.01
N LEU A 359 -10.60 -1.30 23.27
CA LEU A 359 -11.92 -1.00 22.71
C LEU A 359 -12.74 -0.01 23.56
N TYR A 360 -12.43 0.14 24.85
CA TYR A 360 -13.17 1.03 25.75
C TYR A 360 -12.68 2.50 25.68
N VAL A 361 -11.47 2.74 25.16
CA VAL A 361 -10.90 4.10 25.01
C VAL A 361 -11.28 4.75 23.67
N MET A 362 -11.80 3.99 22.69
CA MET A 362 -12.19 4.55 21.38
C MET A 362 -13.66 4.98 21.29
N THR A 363 -14.49 4.73 22.29
CA THR A 363 -15.93 5.07 22.27
C THR A 363 -16.35 6.19 23.21
N LEU A 364 -15.45 6.73 24.04
CA LEU A 364 -15.80 7.79 24.99
C LEU A 364 -15.32 9.22 24.64
N ASP A 365 -14.43 9.38 23.65
CA ASP A 365 -13.89 10.70 23.27
C ASP A 365 -14.38 11.25 21.92
N PHE A 366 -15.36 10.60 21.29
CA PHE A 366 -15.96 11.13 20.04
C PHE A 366 -17.20 12.01 20.28
N ARG A 367 -17.83 11.92 21.46
CA ARG A 367 -19.01 12.73 21.82
C ARG A 367 -18.69 14.10 22.42
N ILE A 368 -17.47 14.31 22.93
CA ILE A 368 -17.04 15.60 23.50
C ILE A 368 -16.40 16.49 22.42
N ALA A 369 -15.79 15.90 21.38
CA ALA A 369 -15.17 16.63 20.28
C ALA A 369 -16.16 17.28 19.28
N MET A 370 -17.44 16.91 19.32
CA MET A 370 -18.45 17.37 18.35
C MET A 370 -19.39 18.47 18.85
N HIS A 371 -19.26 18.96 20.09
CA HIS A 371 -20.21 19.94 20.63
C HIS A 371 -19.73 21.40 20.66
N ASN A 372 -18.43 21.71 20.47
CA ASN A 372 -17.94 23.10 20.53
C ASN A 372 -16.86 23.39 19.49
N MET A 373 -17.24 23.40 18.20
CA MET A 373 -16.38 23.93 17.15
C MET A 373 -17.10 24.95 16.28
N TYR A 374 -17.51 26.04 16.92
CA TYR A 374 -17.65 27.35 16.29
C TYR A 374 -16.69 28.31 17.02
N THR A 375 -16.02 29.16 16.25
CA THR A 375 -15.21 30.35 16.65
C THR A 375 -13.77 30.15 17.20
N TYR A 376 -12.80 30.30 16.27
CA TYR A 376 -11.42 30.85 16.34
C TYR A 376 -10.37 30.42 17.42
N CYS A 377 -9.14 30.16 16.91
CA CYS A 377 -7.80 30.11 17.56
C CYS A 377 -7.47 28.85 18.39
N SER A 378 -6.34 28.13 18.30
CA SER A 378 -4.99 28.34 17.75
C SER A 378 -4.32 26.97 17.46
N VAL A 379 -3.51 26.89 16.39
CA VAL A 379 -2.75 25.70 15.91
C VAL A 379 -1.84 25.06 16.98
N HIS A 380 -1.55 25.76 18.07
CA HIS A 380 -0.72 25.25 19.17
C HIS A 380 -1.37 24.12 20.01
N LEU A 381 -2.69 24.08 20.13
CA LEU A 381 -3.37 23.04 20.95
C LEU A 381 -3.40 21.68 20.24
N LEU A 382 -3.50 21.70 18.90
CA LEU A 382 -3.44 20.51 18.05
C LEU A 382 -2.05 19.84 18.12
N LEU A 383 -0.98 20.65 18.13
CA LEU A 383 0.40 20.19 18.34
C LEU A 383 0.63 19.63 19.76
N LEU A 384 -0.03 20.16 20.78
CA LEU A 384 0.07 19.65 22.16
C LEU A 384 -0.62 18.28 22.32
N CYS A 385 -1.80 18.08 21.71
CA CYS A 385 -2.49 16.78 21.65
C CYS A 385 -1.67 15.72 20.90
N ILE A 386 -1.01 16.10 19.80
CA ILE A 386 -0.10 15.22 19.04
C ILE A 386 1.14 14.87 19.88
N THR A 387 1.65 15.81 20.68
CA THR A 387 2.83 15.60 21.54
C THR A 387 2.51 14.69 22.75
N ILE A 388 1.30 14.77 23.31
CA ILE A 388 0.87 13.93 24.43
C ILE A 388 0.54 12.50 23.97
N LEU A 389 0.00 12.32 22.76
CA LEU A 389 -0.19 11.00 22.15
C LEU A 389 1.13 10.34 21.71
N PHE A 390 2.15 11.15 21.37
CA PHE A 390 3.50 10.69 21.01
C PHE A 390 4.30 10.12 22.20
N PHE A 391 4.00 10.55 23.44
CA PHE A 391 4.70 10.06 24.64
C PHE A 391 4.14 8.77 25.24
N LYS A 392 3.03 8.24 24.72
CA LYS A 392 2.39 7.02 25.27
C LYS A 392 2.58 5.75 24.45
N SER A 393 3.34 5.79 23.34
CA SER A 393 3.47 4.65 22.41
C SER A 393 4.89 4.14 22.17
N VAL A 394 5.87 4.53 22.99
CA VAL A 394 7.26 4.07 22.83
C VAL A 394 7.71 3.38 24.09
N GLU A 395 7.61 2.04 24.11
CA GLU A 395 8.52 1.17 24.85
C GLU A 395 8.50 -0.28 24.30
N TYR A 396 9.71 -0.78 24.03
CA TYR A 396 10.21 -2.16 23.87
C TYR A 396 9.55 -3.16 22.90
N PHE A 397 10.34 -3.65 21.93
CA PHE A 397 10.36 -5.05 21.49
C PHE A 397 11.67 -5.39 20.73
N PRO A 398 12.53 -6.30 21.24
CA PRO A 398 13.43 -7.10 20.41
C PRO A 398 12.90 -8.55 20.24
N ASP A 399 13.45 -9.24 19.24
CA ASP A 399 13.38 -10.68 18.94
C ASP A 399 12.18 -11.27 18.18
N VAL A 400 10.93 -10.80 18.35
CA VAL A 400 9.81 -11.19 17.44
C VAL A 400 9.83 -10.42 16.10
N LEU A 401 10.52 -9.27 16.08
CA LEU A 401 10.54 -8.33 14.98
C LEU A 401 11.22 -8.89 13.71
N ILE A 402 12.27 -9.70 13.85
CA ILE A 402 13.08 -10.17 12.72
C ILE A 402 12.33 -11.23 11.87
N LEU A 403 11.60 -12.16 12.51
CA LEU A 403 10.75 -13.14 11.82
C LEU A 403 9.50 -12.49 11.20
N SER A 404 8.89 -11.51 11.90
CA SER A 404 7.72 -10.75 11.41
C SER A 404 8.04 -9.87 10.19
N LEU A 405 9.23 -9.26 10.15
CA LEU A 405 9.71 -8.47 9.02
C LEU A 405 9.88 -9.30 7.75
N ASN A 406 10.31 -10.57 7.89
CA ASN A 406 10.47 -11.48 6.75
C ASN A 406 9.10 -11.89 6.17
N ARG A 407 8.12 -12.21 7.02
CA ARG A 407 6.74 -12.52 6.59
C ARG A 407 6.06 -11.32 5.91
N THR A 408 6.14 -10.15 6.52
CA THR A 408 5.55 -8.91 5.98
C THR A 408 6.11 -8.61 4.59
N SER A 409 7.44 -8.69 4.45
CA SER A 409 8.10 -8.48 3.16
C SER A 409 7.70 -9.54 2.13
N GLN A 410 7.54 -10.80 2.54
CA GLN A 410 7.09 -11.87 1.65
C GLN A 410 5.68 -11.60 1.08
N VAL A 411 4.72 -11.22 1.93
CA VAL A 411 3.35 -10.90 1.50
C VAL A 411 3.35 -9.78 0.46
N VAL A 412 4.03 -8.67 0.77
CA VAL A 412 4.08 -7.50 -0.11
C VAL A 412 4.79 -7.83 -1.42
N LEU A 413 5.93 -8.51 -1.36
CA LEU A 413 6.70 -8.88 -2.54
C LEU A 413 5.91 -9.77 -3.49
N ILE A 414 5.22 -10.79 -2.98
CA ILE A 414 4.44 -11.72 -3.81
C ILE A 414 3.27 -10.99 -4.48
N LEU A 415 2.51 -10.21 -3.71
CA LEU A 415 1.37 -9.45 -4.25
C LEU A 415 1.82 -8.43 -5.31
N PHE A 416 2.86 -7.64 -5.01
CA PHE A 416 3.31 -6.59 -5.92
C PHE A 416 4.00 -7.18 -7.16
N THR A 417 4.72 -8.29 -7.02
CA THR A 417 5.34 -8.99 -8.17
C THR A 417 4.27 -9.61 -9.07
N SER A 418 3.23 -10.23 -8.50
CA SER A 418 2.09 -10.77 -9.27
C SER A 418 1.47 -9.70 -10.15
N ASN A 419 1.13 -8.54 -9.57
CA ASN A 419 0.57 -7.42 -10.30
C ASN A 419 1.53 -6.89 -11.37
N PHE A 420 2.80 -6.73 -11.02
CA PHE A 420 3.80 -6.19 -11.93
C PHE A 420 4.03 -7.08 -13.16
N ILE A 421 4.04 -8.41 -12.98
CA ILE A 421 4.05 -9.35 -14.10
C ILE A 421 2.80 -9.13 -14.97
N GLY A 422 1.63 -8.93 -14.38
CA GLY A 422 0.42 -8.51 -15.09
C GLY A 422 0.60 -7.24 -15.94
N MET A 423 1.19 -6.19 -15.35
CA MET A 423 1.46 -4.94 -16.05
C MET A 423 2.41 -5.12 -17.24
N CYS A 424 3.47 -5.92 -17.09
CA CYS A 424 4.47 -6.15 -18.15
C CYS A 424 3.88 -6.85 -19.39
N PHE A 425 2.92 -7.75 -19.19
CA PHE A 425 2.30 -8.53 -20.25
C PHE A 425 0.90 -8.01 -20.66
N SER A 426 0.47 -6.87 -20.13
CA SER A 426 -0.79 -6.25 -20.53
C SER A 426 -0.70 -5.78 -21.98
N ARG A 427 -1.66 -6.18 -22.81
CA ARG A 427 -1.68 -5.78 -24.23
C ARG A 427 -1.86 -4.28 -24.42
N SER A 428 -2.63 -3.59 -23.58
CA SER A 428 -2.77 -2.14 -23.65
C SER A 428 -2.68 -1.53 -22.27
N LEU A 429 -1.86 -0.50 -22.16
CA LEU A 429 -1.78 0.32 -20.97
C LEU A 429 -2.19 1.75 -21.30
N HIS A 430 -3.33 2.19 -20.77
CA HIS A 430 -3.77 3.58 -20.86
C HIS A 430 -3.27 4.39 -19.68
N TYR A 431 -3.12 5.69 -19.90
CA TYR A 431 -2.59 6.65 -18.94
C TYR A 431 -3.15 6.58 -17.51
N GLN A 432 -4.42 6.22 -17.34
CA GLN A 432 -5.03 6.04 -16.01
C GLN A 432 -4.52 4.79 -15.27
N PHE A 433 -4.06 3.77 -15.99
CA PHE A 433 -3.57 2.51 -15.43
C PHE A 433 -2.22 2.66 -14.74
N TYR A 434 -1.59 3.85 -14.80
CA TYR A 434 -0.37 4.10 -14.07
C TYR A 434 -0.55 3.90 -12.55
N VAL A 435 -1.72 4.27 -12.03
CA VAL A 435 -2.06 4.11 -10.60
C VAL A 435 -2.09 2.65 -10.15
N TRP A 436 -2.23 1.69 -11.07
CA TRP A 436 -2.30 0.26 -10.76
C TRP A 436 -1.01 -0.30 -10.15
N TYR A 437 0.11 0.38 -10.37
CA TYR A 437 1.42 -0.10 -9.89
C TYR A 437 2.41 1.00 -9.51
N PHE A 438 2.12 2.29 -9.77
CA PHE A 438 2.98 3.39 -9.38
C PHE A 438 3.49 3.29 -7.93
N HIS A 439 2.57 3.14 -6.98
CA HIS A 439 2.90 3.07 -5.56
C HIS A 439 3.66 1.80 -5.15
N THR A 440 3.72 0.77 -6.01
CA THR A 440 4.44 -0.49 -5.74
C THR A 440 5.86 -0.49 -6.32
N LEU A 441 6.15 0.38 -7.30
CA LEU A 441 7.44 0.45 -8.00
C LEU A 441 8.66 0.64 -7.08
N PRO A 442 8.66 1.58 -6.11
CA PRO A 442 9.78 1.70 -5.18
C PRO A 442 10.03 0.41 -4.39
N TYR A 443 8.96 -0.22 -3.91
CA TYR A 443 9.10 -1.49 -3.19
C TYR A 443 9.78 -2.56 -4.05
N LEU A 444 9.36 -2.72 -5.31
CA LEU A 444 9.92 -3.73 -6.22
C LEU A 444 11.40 -3.48 -6.53
N LEU A 445 11.79 -2.23 -6.77
CA LEU A 445 13.18 -1.86 -7.07
C LEU A 445 14.14 -2.04 -5.89
N TRP A 446 13.67 -1.78 -4.67
CA TRP A 446 14.48 -1.92 -3.44
C TRP A 446 14.39 -3.32 -2.81
N SER A 447 13.44 -4.15 -3.25
CA SER A 447 13.38 -5.56 -2.87
C SER A 447 14.11 -6.49 -3.84
N GLY A 448 14.44 -6.02 -5.06
CA GLY A 448 15.26 -6.75 -6.02
C GLY A 448 16.67 -7.01 -5.49
N GLY A 449 17.14 -8.26 -5.54
CA GLY A 449 18.33 -8.70 -4.79
C GLY A 449 19.68 -8.34 -5.40
N VAL A 450 19.72 -7.43 -6.38
CA VAL A 450 20.98 -6.86 -6.86
C VAL A 450 21.42 -5.76 -5.88
N LYS A 451 22.08 -6.16 -4.78
CA LYS A 451 22.63 -5.22 -3.77
C LYS A 451 23.58 -4.17 -4.41
N LYS A 452 24.23 -4.54 -5.52
CA LYS A 452 25.14 -3.68 -6.32
C LYS A 452 24.42 -2.76 -7.32
N LEU A 453 23.09 -2.82 -7.46
CA LEU A 453 22.39 -1.87 -8.31
C LEU A 453 22.52 -0.49 -7.66
N ALA A 454 23.25 0.41 -8.30
CA ALA A 454 23.49 1.75 -7.77
C ALA A 454 22.14 2.43 -7.47
N HIS A 455 22.05 3.11 -6.32
CA HIS A 455 20.85 3.87 -5.95
C HIS A 455 20.40 4.83 -7.06
N LEU A 456 21.38 5.43 -7.75
CA LEU A 456 21.15 6.27 -8.93
C LEU A 456 20.38 5.56 -10.04
N LEU A 457 20.69 4.29 -10.32
CA LEU A 457 20.01 3.52 -11.36
C LEU A 457 18.56 3.19 -10.97
N ARG A 458 18.29 2.90 -9.69
CA ARG A 458 16.90 2.72 -9.20
C ARG A 458 16.06 3.98 -9.38
N VAL A 459 16.62 5.13 -9.00
CA VAL A 459 15.96 6.44 -9.16
C VAL A 459 15.79 6.79 -10.64
N LEU A 460 16.80 6.51 -11.48
CA LEU A 460 16.72 6.70 -12.91
C LEU A 460 15.59 5.86 -13.52
N ILE A 461 15.43 4.59 -13.11
CA ILE A 461 14.32 3.74 -13.57
C ILE A 461 12.97 4.34 -13.18
N LEU A 462 12.81 4.82 -11.94
CA LEU A 462 11.58 5.51 -11.52
C LEU A 462 11.30 6.74 -12.40
N GLY A 463 12.33 7.57 -12.65
CA GLY A 463 12.21 8.76 -13.49
C GLY A 463 11.88 8.45 -14.95
N LEU A 464 12.49 7.42 -15.54
CA LEU A 464 12.20 6.98 -16.91
C LEU A 464 10.79 6.41 -17.05
N ILE A 465 10.30 5.68 -16.03
CA ILE A 465 8.91 5.22 -16.01
C ILE A 465 7.97 6.43 -15.93
N GLU A 466 8.17 7.36 -14.98
CA GLU A 466 7.34 8.57 -14.86
C GLU A 466 7.36 9.39 -16.16
N LEU A 467 8.53 9.56 -16.80
CA LEU A 467 8.66 10.21 -18.11
C LEU A 467 7.87 9.48 -19.20
N SER A 468 7.96 8.15 -19.25
CA SER A 468 7.26 7.34 -20.25
C SER A 468 5.76 7.47 -20.11
N TRP A 469 5.25 7.50 -18.88
CA TRP A 469 3.83 7.74 -18.63
C TRP A 469 3.43 9.17 -18.94
N ASN A 470 4.30 10.17 -18.72
CA ASN A 470 4.02 11.58 -18.99
C ASN A 470 4.14 12.02 -20.45
N THR A 471 4.74 11.19 -21.31
CA THR A 471 4.83 11.46 -22.74
C THR A 471 3.46 11.24 -23.40
N TYR A 472 2.84 12.31 -23.93
CA TYR A 472 1.55 12.25 -24.60
C TYR A 472 1.58 12.97 -25.97
N PRO A 473 1.15 12.30 -27.07
CA PRO A 473 0.93 10.86 -27.19
C PRO A 473 2.23 10.07 -26.97
N SER A 474 2.13 8.78 -26.63
CA SER A 474 3.32 7.94 -26.48
C SER A 474 4.09 7.88 -27.82
N THR A 475 5.41 7.78 -27.71
CA THR A 475 6.36 7.66 -28.82
C THR A 475 6.99 6.27 -28.81
N ASN A 476 7.64 5.88 -29.91
CA ASN A 476 8.39 4.62 -29.98
C ASN A 476 9.47 4.56 -28.88
N SER A 477 10.15 5.68 -28.63
CA SER A 477 11.21 5.77 -27.62
C SER A 477 10.68 5.70 -26.19
N SER A 478 9.60 6.41 -25.85
CA SER A 478 9.00 6.33 -24.50
C SER A 478 8.45 4.93 -24.21
N SER A 479 7.82 4.32 -25.21
CA SER A 479 7.29 2.97 -25.14
C SER A 479 8.38 1.91 -24.99
N ALA A 480 9.47 2.00 -25.76
CA ALA A 480 10.63 1.14 -25.62
C ALA A 480 11.34 1.33 -24.27
N ALA A 481 11.50 2.57 -23.81
CA ALA A 481 12.09 2.89 -22.51
C ALA A 481 11.29 2.27 -21.35
N LEU A 482 9.95 2.31 -21.42
CA LEU A 482 9.08 1.65 -20.45
C LEU A 482 9.32 0.13 -20.40
N HIS A 483 9.40 -0.54 -21.56
CA HIS A 483 9.70 -1.97 -21.62
C HIS A 483 11.08 -2.33 -21.10
N VAL A 484 12.11 -1.52 -21.41
CA VAL A 484 13.46 -1.72 -20.87
C VAL A 484 13.45 -1.60 -19.34
N CYS A 485 12.78 -0.57 -18.80
CA CYS A 485 12.63 -0.41 -17.35
C CYS A 485 11.89 -1.59 -16.71
N HIS A 486 10.79 -2.04 -17.32
CA HIS A 486 10.03 -3.19 -16.85
C HIS A 486 10.86 -4.48 -16.86
N LEU A 487 11.60 -4.73 -17.93
CA LEU A 487 12.49 -5.88 -18.06
C LEU A 487 13.58 -5.85 -16.98
N ILE A 488 14.22 -4.70 -16.74
CA ILE A 488 15.24 -4.57 -15.70
C ILE A 488 14.65 -4.88 -14.31
N ILE A 489 13.45 -4.38 -14.00
CA ILE A 489 12.80 -4.69 -12.72
C ILE A 489 12.48 -6.18 -12.62
N LEU A 490 11.91 -6.80 -13.66
CA LEU A 490 11.63 -8.24 -13.67
C LEU A 490 12.90 -9.07 -13.48
N LEU A 491 14.00 -8.71 -14.15
CA LEU A 491 15.29 -9.36 -14.00
C LEU A 491 15.85 -9.17 -12.59
N CYS A 492 15.73 -7.99 -11.98
CA CYS A 492 16.17 -7.74 -10.61
C CYS A 492 15.38 -8.57 -9.59
N LEU A 493 14.06 -8.68 -9.78
CA LEU A 493 13.19 -9.53 -8.95
C LEU A 493 13.50 -11.01 -9.17
N TRP A 494 13.77 -11.41 -10.41
CA TRP A 494 14.18 -12.76 -10.72
C TRP A 494 15.54 -13.07 -10.13
N LEU A 495 16.54 -12.19 -10.19
CA LEU A 495 17.87 -12.46 -9.63
C LEU A 495 17.92 -12.35 -8.10
N ALA A 496 16.84 -11.88 -7.47
CA ALA A 496 16.78 -11.79 -6.02
C ALA A 496 16.94 -13.18 -5.38
N PRO A 497 17.76 -13.33 -4.32
CA PRO A 497 17.89 -14.60 -3.64
C PRO A 497 16.49 -15.06 -3.20
N PRO A 498 16.18 -16.38 -3.32
CA PRO A 498 14.93 -16.92 -2.81
C PRO A 498 14.76 -16.51 -1.34
N LEU A 499 13.53 -16.22 -0.93
CA LEU A 499 13.24 -15.86 0.46
C LEU A 499 13.82 -16.93 1.42
N SER A 500 14.90 -16.58 2.11
CA SER A 500 15.60 -17.46 3.05
C SER A 500 14.94 -17.43 4.43
N SER A 501 14.99 -18.56 5.14
CA SER A 501 14.56 -18.71 6.53
C SER A 501 15.56 -18.14 7.55
N HIS A 502 16.69 -17.59 7.11
CA HIS A 502 17.76 -17.13 8.00
C HIS A 502 17.91 -15.60 7.97
N PRO A 503 18.13 -14.97 9.14
CA PRO A 503 18.50 -13.56 9.20
C PRO A 503 19.84 -13.35 8.49
N GLU A 504 19.91 -12.30 7.66
CA GLU A 504 21.21 -11.74 7.27
C GLU A 504 21.84 -11.13 8.53
N THR A 505 22.76 -11.86 9.15
CA THR A 505 23.76 -11.22 10.01
C THR A 505 24.55 -10.27 9.12
N GLN A 506 24.47 -8.96 9.40
CA GLN A 506 25.47 -8.04 8.90
C GLN A 506 26.81 -8.53 9.43
N GLU A 507 27.69 -9.00 8.54
CA GLU A 507 29.10 -9.20 8.86
C GLU A 507 29.69 -7.82 9.14
N ASP A 508 29.69 -7.44 10.42
CA ASP A 508 30.63 -6.45 10.93
C ASP A 508 32.02 -7.04 10.74
N THR A 509 32.73 -6.59 9.71
CA THR A 509 34.16 -6.81 9.57
C THR A 509 34.84 -6.36 10.87
N PRO A 510 35.59 -7.25 11.57
CA PRO A 510 36.28 -6.85 12.77
C PRO A 510 37.35 -5.83 12.40
N VAL A 511 37.25 -4.64 12.98
CA VAL A 511 38.29 -3.63 12.96
C VAL A 511 39.53 -4.26 13.58
N LYS A 512 40.53 -4.56 12.75
CA LYS A 512 41.86 -4.96 13.22
C LYS A 512 42.44 -3.78 13.98
N ASP A 513 42.48 -3.91 15.30
CA ASP A 513 43.19 -3.00 16.17
C ASP A 513 44.69 -3.12 15.86
N LYS A 514 45.24 -2.13 15.15
CA LYS A 514 46.68 -2.00 14.96
C LYS A 514 47.24 -1.20 16.13
N ARG A 515 47.53 -1.89 17.23
CA ARG A 515 48.53 -1.49 18.22
C ARG A 515 49.37 -2.71 18.59
N GLN A 516 50.50 -2.83 17.88
CA GLN A 516 51.75 -3.33 18.42
C GLN A 516 52.84 -2.36 17.98
#